data_AF-A0A7C5GTI0-F1
#
_entry.id   AF-A0A7C5GTI0-F1
#
_cell.length_a   1.000
_cell.length_b   1.000
_cell.length_c   1.000
_cell.angle_alpha   90.00
_cell.angle_beta   90.00
_cell.angle_gamma   90.00
#
_symmetry.space_group_name_H-M   'P 1'
#
loop_
_entity.id
_entity.type
_entity.pdbx_description
1 polymer ?
#
loop_
_entity_poly.entity_id
_entity_poly.type
_entity_poly.pdbx_seq_one_letter_code
_entity_poly.pdbx_strand_id
1 'polypeptide(L)'
;MKRRILLIDPSQELEHFFNSEDFEVTPVFELTGALKALKESRFDGVFVRARGVEVDHTVRVLTNRNPLLTTVLFAEKDIPISELVTNLVDLIIELPLKPDIIDTLRSLFIKKDILYECELVGRSKELLEIGELIMRFAPTDVTILLVGESGVGKELVSRAIHNQSG
;
A
#
# COMPACT_ATOMS: atom_id res chain seq x y z
N MET A 1 6.75 -5.03 -15.58
CA MET A 1 5.32 -4.76 -15.87
C MET A 1 4.95 -3.46 -15.16
N LYS A 2 4.21 -2.55 -15.80
CA LYS A 2 3.82 -1.29 -15.15
C LYS A 2 2.82 -1.57 -14.02
N ARG A 3 2.93 -0.83 -12.90
CA ARG A 3 1.92 -0.87 -11.83
C ARG A 3 0.72 -0.03 -12.22
N ARG A 4 -0.48 -0.59 -12.17
CA ARG A 4 -1.72 0.10 -12.47
C ARG A 4 -2.16 0.85 -11.22
N ILE A 5 -2.13 2.18 -11.26
CA ILE A 5 -2.51 3.02 -10.13
C ILE A 5 -3.71 3.89 -10.46
N LEU A 6 -4.58 4.05 -9.48
CA LEU A 6 -5.70 4.98 -9.54
C LEU A 6 -5.29 6.27 -8.82
N LEU A 7 -5.26 7.39 -9.54
CA LEU A 7 -4.86 8.69 -9.00
C LEU A 7 -6.11 9.55 -8.79
N ILE A 8 -6.45 9.83 -7.54
CA ILE A 8 -7.63 10.59 -7.12
C ILE A 8 -7.27 12.05 -6.89
N ASP A 9 -8.04 12.94 -7.52
CA ASP A 9 -7.84 14.40 -7.54
C ASP A 9 -6.43 14.80 -8.00
N PRO A 10 -5.98 14.40 -9.21
CA PRO A 10 -4.63 14.69 -9.69
C PRO A 10 -4.35 16.20 -9.78
N SER A 11 -3.07 16.56 -9.66
CA SER A 11 -2.53 17.88 -10.00
C SER A 11 -1.55 17.74 -11.17
N GLN A 12 -1.20 18.85 -11.83
CA GLN A 12 -0.20 18.82 -12.92
C GLN A 12 1.14 18.24 -12.47
N GLU A 13 1.55 18.51 -11.22
CA GLU A 13 2.77 17.95 -10.64
C GLU A 13 2.70 16.42 -10.51
N LEU A 14 1.58 15.89 -9.98
CA LEU A 14 1.38 14.45 -9.82
C LEU A 14 1.30 13.75 -11.19
N GLU A 15 0.55 14.31 -12.14
CA GLU A 15 0.45 13.75 -13.49
C GLU A 15 1.80 13.72 -14.19
N HIS A 16 2.60 14.78 -14.06
CA HIS A 16 3.94 14.83 -14.62
C HIS A 16 4.87 13.81 -13.97
N PHE A 17 4.85 13.70 -12.63
CA PHE A 17 5.67 12.75 -11.88
C PHE A 17 5.35 11.29 -12.22
N PHE A 18 4.07 10.96 -12.38
CA PHE A 18 3.65 9.60 -12.72
C PHE A 18 3.63 9.30 -14.23
N ASN A 19 3.99 10.26 -15.08
CA ASN A 19 4.25 10.03 -16.50
C ASN A 19 5.62 9.37 -16.71
N SER A 20 5.85 8.26 -16.02
CA SER A 20 7.09 7.47 -16.03
C SER A 20 6.82 6.04 -16.52
N GLU A 21 7.89 5.27 -16.72
CA GLU A 21 7.77 3.89 -17.18
C GLU A 21 7.28 2.92 -16.10
N ASP A 22 7.27 3.32 -14.83
CA ASP A 22 6.89 2.47 -13.70
C ASP A 22 5.38 2.28 -13.55
N PHE A 23 4.57 3.27 -13.98
CA PHE A 23 3.15 3.35 -13.67
C PHE A 23 2.25 3.46 -14.90
N GLU A 24 1.10 2.79 -14.84
CA GLU A 24 -0.06 3.01 -15.70
C GLU A 24 -1.11 3.75 -14.86
N VAL A 25 -1.31 5.03 -15.15
CA VAL A 25 -2.12 5.93 -14.31
C VAL A 25 -3.53 6.03 -14.85
N THR A 26 -4.52 5.82 -13.99
CA THR A 26 -5.93 6.17 -14.26
C THR A 26 -6.31 7.36 -13.38
N PRO A 27 -6.47 8.57 -13.93
CA PRO A 27 -6.93 9.73 -13.16
C PRO A 27 -8.44 9.69 -12.91
N VAL A 28 -8.85 10.05 -11.71
CA VAL A 28 -10.26 10.27 -11.32
C VAL A 28 -10.36 11.48 -10.40
N PHE A 29 -11.47 12.22 -10.46
CA PHE A 29 -11.64 13.46 -9.70
C PHE A 29 -12.59 13.34 -8.51
N GLU A 30 -13.27 12.20 -8.37
CA GLU A 30 -14.31 11.98 -7.38
C GLU A 30 -14.34 10.52 -6.90
N LEU A 31 -14.83 10.31 -5.67
CA LEU A 31 -14.99 8.97 -5.08
C LEU A 31 -15.88 8.06 -5.94
N THR A 32 -16.95 8.58 -6.53
CA THR A 32 -17.84 7.80 -7.40
C THR A 32 -17.09 7.25 -8.63
N GLY A 33 -16.25 8.08 -9.24
CA GLY A 33 -15.39 7.68 -10.35
C GLY A 33 -14.36 6.63 -9.92
N ALA A 34 -13.74 6.83 -8.76
CA ALA A 34 -12.80 5.87 -8.18
C ALA A 34 -13.44 4.49 -7.94
N LEU A 35 -14.64 4.47 -7.36
CA LEU A 35 -15.40 3.24 -7.11
C LEU A 35 -15.83 2.53 -8.39
N LYS A 36 -16.15 3.28 -9.45
CA LYS A 36 -16.44 2.68 -10.77
C LYS A 36 -15.20 2.03 -11.35
N ALA A 37 -14.07 2.74 -11.37
CA ALA A 37 -12.81 2.21 -11.88
C ALA A 37 -12.39 0.92 -11.16
N LEU A 38 -12.45 0.91 -9.82
CA LEU A 38 -12.12 -0.28 -9.01
C LEU A 38 -13.04 -1.49 -9.23
N LYS A 39 -14.26 -1.29 -9.76
CA LYS A 39 -15.16 -2.39 -10.15
C LYS A 39 -14.82 -2.95 -11.53
N GLU A 40 -14.37 -2.09 -12.43
CA GLU A 40 -14.12 -2.43 -13.84
C GLU A 40 -12.70 -2.98 -14.06
N SER A 41 -11.76 -2.63 -13.19
CA SER A 41 -10.36 -3.02 -13.33
C SER A 41 -9.69 -3.27 -11.98
N ARG A 42 -8.67 -4.13 -12.01
CA ARG A 42 -7.74 -4.30 -10.88
C ARG A 42 -6.67 -3.21 -10.92
N PHE A 43 -6.36 -2.70 -9.73
CA PHE A 43 -5.31 -1.72 -9.48
C PHE A 43 -4.36 -2.26 -8.41
N ASP A 44 -3.08 -1.96 -8.56
CA ASP A 44 -2.04 -2.29 -7.59
C ASP A 44 -2.01 -1.29 -6.44
N GLY A 45 -2.44 -0.04 -6.70
CA GLY A 45 -2.52 0.99 -5.67
C GLY A 45 -3.51 2.11 -5.97
N VAL A 46 -3.89 2.83 -4.91
CA VAL A 46 -4.73 4.03 -4.96
C VAL A 46 -4.00 5.18 -4.28
N PHE A 47 -3.90 6.26 -5.04
CA PHE A 47 -3.05 7.41 -4.79
C PHE A 47 -4.00 8.59 -4.65
N VAL A 48 -4.09 9.18 -3.48
CA VAL A 48 -5.09 10.21 -3.17
C VAL A 48 -4.37 11.50 -2.90
N ARG A 49 -4.74 12.59 -3.58
CA ARG A 49 -4.32 13.91 -3.11
C ARG A 49 -5.27 14.38 -2.01
N ALA A 50 -4.69 14.72 -0.86
CA ALA A 50 -5.44 15.20 0.28
C ALA A 50 -5.88 16.64 0.05
N ARG A 51 -7.19 16.89 0.15
CA ARG A 51 -7.77 18.23 0.24
C ARG A 51 -8.83 18.26 1.32
N GLY A 52 -8.61 19.04 2.37
CA GLY A 52 -9.56 19.17 3.48
C GLY A 52 -9.94 17.84 4.12
N VAL A 53 -11.16 17.77 4.67
CA VAL A 53 -11.63 16.68 5.55
C VAL A 53 -12.23 15.46 4.80
N GLU A 54 -12.38 15.52 3.47
CA GLU A 54 -13.08 14.47 2.70
C GLU A 54 -12.21 13.24 2.40
N VAL A 55 -10.90 13.36 2.65
CA VAL A 55 -9.90 12.30 2.44
C VAL A 55 -10.22 11.08 3.29
N ASP A 56 -10.65 11.29 4.53
CA ASP A 56 -10.89 10.24 5.49
C ASP A 56 -11.96 9.27 5.02
N HIS A 57 -13.09 9.82 4.55
CA HIS A 57 -14.18 9.01 4.02
C HIS A 57 -13.74 8.26 2.76
N THR A 58 -13.01 8.93 1.87
CA THR A 58 -12.50 8.35 0.63
C THR A 58 -11.58 7.17 0.92
N VAL A 59 -10.53 7.35 1.73
CA VAL A 59 -9.58 6.29 2.09
C VAL A 59 -10.30 5.11 2.73
N ARG A 60 -11.16 5.36 3.73
CA ARG A 60 -11.92 4.30 4.43
C ARG A 60 -12.74 3.43 3.48
N VAL A 61 -13.45 4.06 2.54
CA VAL A 61 -14.30 3.34 1.58
C VAL A 61 -13.46 2.49 0.62
N LEU A 62 -12.30 2.98 0.20
CA LEU A 62 -11.43 2.30 -0.76
C LEU A 62 -10.69 1.13 -0.10
N THR A 63 -10.14 1.33 1.10
CA THR A 63 -9.34 0.33 1.81
C THR A 63 -10.17 -0.81 2.36
N ASN A 64 -11.41 -0.56 2.77
CA ASN A 64 -12.32 -1.61 3.26
C ASN A 64 -12.67 -2.65 2.18
N ARG A 65 -12.58 -2.29 0.90
CA ARG A 65 -12.85 -3.21 -0.21
C ARG A 65 -11.68 -4.14 -0.51
N ASN A 66 -10.46 -3.63 -0.37
CA ASN A 66 -9.25 -4.40 -0.59
C ASN A 66 -8.17 -3.99 0.43
N PRO A 67 -8.01 -4.74 1.53
CA PRO A 67 -7.04 -4.43 2.57
C PRO A 67 -5.58 -4.41 2.10
N LEU A 68 -5.26 -5.12 1.02
CA LEU A 68 -3.92 -5.23 0.44
C LEU A 68 -3.62 -4.18 -0.63
N LEU A 69 -4.61 -3.36 -0.99
CA LEU A 69 -4.43 -2.28 -1.96
C LEU A 69 -3.46 -1.23 -1.40
N THR A 70 -2.35 -1.03 -2.10
CA THR A 70 -1.34 -0.02 -1.72
C THR A 70 -1.98 1.36 -1.72
N THR A 71 -2.01 2.03 -0.58
CA THR A 71 -2.69 3.31 -0.41
C THR A 71 -1.67 4.40 -0.08
N VAL A 72 -1.56 5.40 -0.95
CA VAL A 72 -0.63 6.53 -0.78
C VAL A 72 -1.43 7.82 -0.73
N LEU A 73 -1.11 8.68 0.24
CA LEU A 73 -1.75 9.97 0.41
C LEU A 73 -0.75 11.09 0.17
N PHE A 74 -1.10 12.04 -0.69
CA PHE A 74 -0.31 13.25 -0.96
C PHE A 74 -0.89 14.41 -0.17
N ALA A 75 -0.22 14.84 0.88
CA ALA A 75 -0.66 15.92 1.75
C ALA A 75 -0.15 17.28 1.25
N GLU A 76 -1.05 18.25 1.12
CA GLU A 76 -0.67 19.67 0.96
C GLU A 76 -0.12 20.21 2.30
N LYS A 77 0.76 21.21 2.25
CA LYS A 77 1.53 21.69 3.43
C LYS A 77 0.68 22.24 4.57
N ASP A 78 -0.53 22.67 4.26
CA ASP A 78 -1.51 23.23 5.19
C ASP A 78 -2.35 22.17 5.90
N ILE A 79 -2.22 20.89 5.50
CA ILE A 79 -2.95 19.77 6.09
C ILE A 79 -2.12 19.14 7.20
N PRO A 80 -2.52 19.26 8.48
CA PRO A 80 -1.80 18.61 9.56
C PRO A 80 -1.96 17.09 9.49
N ILE A 81 -0.84 16.35 9.49
CA ILE A 81 -0.83 14.88 9.39
C ILE A 81 -1.67 14.21 10.49
N SER A 82 -1.77 14.84 11.67
CA SER A 82 -2.59 14.36 12.78
C SER A 82 -4.09 14.27 12.47
N GLU A 83 -4.57 14.99 11.45
CA GLU A 83 -5.96 14.96 11.01
C GLU A 83 -6.23 13.89 9.93
N LEU A 84 -5.20 13.17 9.48
CA LEU A 84 -5.31 12.15 8.43
C LEU A 84 -5.51 10.75 9.02
N VAL A 85 -6.20 9.87 8.28
CA VAL A 85 -6.39 8.44 8.65
C VAL A 85 -5.11 7.61 8.47
N THR A 86 -4.08 7.93 9.25
CA THR A 86 -2.73 7.33 9.13
C THR A 86 -2.72 5.81 9.24
N ASN A 87 -3.67 5.21 9.96
CA ASN A 87 -3.75 3.76 10.14
C ASN A 87 -4.30 2.99 8.93
N LEU A 88 -4.91 3.68 7.97
CA LEU A 88 -5.45 3.09 6.73
C LEU A 88 -4.62 3.47 5.50
N VAL A 89 -3.55 4.23 5.67
CA VAL A 89 -2.67 4.66 4.59
C VAL A 89 -1.31 3.99 4.77
N ASP A 90 -0.73 3.50 3.68
CA ASP A 90 0.57 2.84 3.73
C ASP A 90 1.73 3.84 3.70
N LEU A 91 1.53 4.99 3.06
CA LEU A 91 2.51 6.06 2.98
C LEU A 91 1.83 7.42 2.82
N ILE A 92 2.28 8.41 3.59
CA ILE A 92 1.91 9.82 3.43
C ILE A 92 3.11 10.56 2.88
N ILE A 93 2.89 11.37 1.85
CA ILE A 93 3.90 12.13 1.14
C ILE A 93 3.48 13.59 1.15
N GLU A 94 4.32 14.47 1.69
CA GLU A 94 4.08 15.91 1.60
C GLU A 94 4.44 16.43 0.20
N LEU A 95 3.60 17.33 -0.33
CA LEU A 95 3.87 18.05 -1.57
C LEU A 95 4.70 19.33 -1.30
N PRO A 96 5.59 19.74 -2.23
CA PRO A 96 5.87 19.16 -3.54
C PRO A 96 6.69 17.87 -3.49
N LEU A 97 6.56 17.04 -4.53
CA LEU A 97 7.25 15.77 -4.65
C LEU A 97 8.76 15.92 -4.79
N LYS A 98 9.49 15.06 -4.09
CA LYS A 98 10.92 14.87 -4.28
C LYS A 98 11.19 13.72 -5.26
N PRO A 99 12.26 13.77 -6.08
CA PRO A 99 12.53 12.75 -7.08
C PRO A 99 12.77 11.33 -6.54
N ASP A 100 13.28 11.20 -5.32
CA ASP A 100 13.60 9.94 -4.63
C ASP A 100 12.37 9.14 -4.16
N ILE A 101 11.18 9.74 -4.25
CA ILE A 101 9.93 9.09 -3.86
C ILE A 101 9.64 7.85 -4.71
N ILE A 102 10.07 7.81 -5.97
CA ILE A 102 9.83 6.64 -6.85
C ILE A 102 10.40 5.36 -6.24
N ASP A 103 11.61 5.40 -5.68
CA ASP A 103 12.23 4.22 -5.08
C ASP A 103 11.51 3.78 -3.80
N THR A 104 10.99 4.76 -3.04
CA THR A 104 10.13 4.48 -1.88
C THR A 104 8.84 3.77 -2.31
N LEU A 105 8.19 4.24 -3.38
CA LEU A 105 7.00 3.60 -3.92
C LEU A 105 7.29 2.19 -4.45
N ARG A 106 8.40 1.99 -5.18
CA ARG A 106 8.83 0.67 -5.64
C ARG A 106 9.02 -0.30 -4.47
N SER A 107 9.74 0.13 -3.43
CA SER A 107 9.93 -0.67 -2.22
C SER A 107 8.60 -1.02 -1.55
N LEU A 108 7.67 -0.07 -1.48
CA LEU A 108 6.35 -0.28 -0.89
C LEU A 108 5.54 -1.36 -1.64
N PHE A 109 5.51 -1.31 -2.98
CA PHE A 109 4.83 -2.32 -3.78
C PHE A 109 5.45 -3.71 -3.59
N ILE A 110 6.78 -3.82 -3.56
CA ILE A 110 7.47 -5.10 -3.33
C ILE A 110 7.07 -5.68 -1.97
N LYS A 111 7.08 -4.86 -0.91
CA LYS A 111 6.67 -5.32 0.43
C LYS A 111 5.22 -5.76 0.48
N LYS A 112 4.34 -5.10 -0.27
CA LYS A 112 2.92 -5.48 -0.37
C LYS A 112 2.72 -6.80 -1.11
N ASP A 113 3.46 -7.03 -2.19
CA ASP A 113 3.44 -8.31 -2.90
C ASP A 113 3.90 -9.45 -2.00
N ILE A 114 4.96 -9.24 -1.22
CA ILE A 114 5.45 -10.22 -0.23
C ILE A 114 4.35 -10.60 0.77
N LEU A 115 3.62 -9.61 1.30
CA LEU A 115 2.50 -9.90 2.20
C LEU A 115 1.39 -10.69 1.49
N TYR A 116 1.08 -10.35 0.24
CA TYR A 116 0.11 -11.07 -0.57
C TYR A 116 0.52 -12.54 -0.78
N GLU A 117 1.79 -12.79 -1.13
CA GLU A 117 2.35 -14.15 -1.30
C GLU A 117 2.36 -14.94 0.01
N CYS A 118 2.55 -14.26 1.15
CA CYS A 118 2.48 -14.87 2.47
C CYS A 118 1.05 -15.06 2.99
N GLU A 119 0.02 -14.65 2.24
CA GLU A 119 -1.37 -14.59 2.70
C GLU A 119 -1.57 -13.79 4.02
N LEU A 120 -0.69 -12.80 4.25
CA LEU A 120 -0.73 -11.95 5.44
C LEU A 120 -1.38 -10.61 5.10
N VAL A 121 -2.28 -10.15 5.98
CA VAL A 121 -2.98 -8.87 5.80
C VAL A 121 -2.57 -7.90 6.90
N GLY A 122 -2.02 -6.76 6.50
CA GLY A 122 -1.76 -5.64 7.39
C GLY A 122 -0.94 -4.54 6.71
N ARG A 123 -0.64 -3.50 7.50
CA ARG A 123 0.02 -2.27 7.03
C ARG A 123 1.18 -1.84 7.94
N SER A 124 1.34 -2.50 9.08
CA SER A 124 2.39 -2.13 10.04
C SER A 124 3.75 -2.48 9.49
N LYS A 125 4.75 -1.67 9.84
CA LYS A 125 6.14 -1.88 9.43
C LYS A 125 6.64 -3.25 9.89
N GLU A 126 6.28 -3.65 11.11
CA GLU A 126 6.66 -4.92 11.72
C GLU A 126 6.11 -6.11 10.93
N LEU A 127 4.89 -6.02 10.39
CA LEU A 127 4.34 -7.10 9.58
C LEU A 127 5.02 -7.20 8.22
N LEU A 128 5.35 -6.06 7.60
CA LEU A 128 6.14 -6.04 6.36
C LEU A 128 7.52 -6.70 6.58
N GLU A 129 8.17 -6.39 7.70
CA GLU A 129 9.44 -7.01 8.10
C GLU A 129 9.29 -8.53 8.34
N ILE A 130 8.19 -8.97 8.97
CA ILE A 130 7.88 -10.40 9.11
C ILE A 130 7.78 -11.07 7.73
N GLY A 131 7.08 -10.46 6.78
CA GLY A 131 6.98 -10.98 5.41
C GLY A 131 8.35 -11.15 4.75
N GLU A 132 9.22 -10.14 4.86
CA GLU A 132 10.59 -10.20 4.32
C GLU A 132 11.42 -11.32 4.99
N LEU A 133 11.29 -11.50 6.30
CA LEU A 133 11.95 -12.59 7.02
C LEU A 133 11.45 -13.97 6.55
N ILE A 134 10.14 -14.13 6.34
CA ILE A 134 9.57 -15.37 5.81
C ILE A 134 10.20 -15.69 4.45
N MET A 135 10.16 -14.75 3.50
CA MET A 135 10.73 -14.96 2.16
C MET A 135 12.22 -15.29 2.19
N ARG A 136 12.95 -14.76 3.17
CA ARG A 136 14.38 -15.00 3.33
C ARG A 136 14.72 -16.36 3.93
N PHE A 137 13.97 -16.81 4.92
CA PHE A 137 14.33 -17.99 5.72
C PHE A 137 13.51 -19.24 5.41
N ALA A 138 12.29 -19.11 4.88
CA ALA A 138 11.47 -20.25 4.47
C ALA A 138 12.17 -21.24 3.52
N PRO A 139 12.95 -20.83 2.50
CA PRO A 139 13.61 -21.78 1.58
C PRO A 139 14.90 -22.39 2.15
N THR A 140 15.16 -22.28 3.46
CA THR A 140 16.40 -22.75 4.09
C THR A 140 16.11 -23.81 5.15
N ASP A 141 17.09 -24.67 5.44
CA ASP A 141 16.96 -25.74 6.45
C ASP A 141 17.12 -25.26 7.91
N VAL A 142 17.07 -23.96 8.15
CA VAL A 142 17.25 -23.40 9.51
C VAL A 142 16.02 -23.64 10.37
N THR A 143 16.23 -23.90 11.66
CA THR A 143 15.11 -23.99 12.61
C THR A 143 14.56 -22.60 12.94
N ILE A 144 13.25 -22.40 12.73
CA ILE A 144 12.55 -21.14 13.03
C ILE A 144 11.77 -21.30 14.34
N LEU A 145 11.97 -20.37 15.28
CA LEU A 145 11.19 -20.23 16.51
C LEU A 145 10.23 -19.05 16.39
N LEU A 146 8.92 -19.30 16.45
CA LEU A 146 7.89 -18.26 16.48
C LEU A 146 7.45 -17.96 17.91
N VAL A 147 7.57 -16.71 18.34
CA VAL A 147 7.21 -16.25 19.69
C VAL A 147 6.14 -15.17 19.60
N GLY A 148 5.22 -15.14 20.58
CA GLY A 148 4.17 -14.13 20.67
C GLY A 148 3.03 -14.58 21.58
N GLU A 149 2.14 -13.66 21.96
CA GLU A 149 0.98 -13.94 22.80
C GLU A 149 -0.03 -14.88 22.11
N SER A 150 -0.98 -15.42 22.89
CA SER A 150 -2.06 -16.24 22.32
C SER A 150 -2.95 -15.38 21.41
N GLY A 151 -3.32 -15.91 20.23
CA GLY A 151 -4.24 -15.23 19.31
C GLY A 151 -3.63 -14.18 18.37
N VAL A 152 -2.32 -13.90 18.41
CA VAL A 152 -1.67 -12.89 17.53
C VAL A 152 -1.41 -13.33 16.09
N GLY A 153 -1.93 -14.50 15.68
CA GLY A 153 -1.79 -14.99 14.30
C GLY A 153 -0.49 -15.76 14.01
N LYS A 154 0.20 -16.32 15.02
CA LYS A 154 1.41 -17.15 14.80
C LYS A 154 1.18 -18.33 13.86
N GLU A 155 -0.03 -18.89 13.83
CA GLU A 155 -0.40 -19.97 12.91
C GLU A 155 -0.43 -19.51 11.44
N LEU A 156 -0.84 -18.27 11.17
CA LEU A 156 -0.79 -17.67 9.83
C LEU A 156 0.66 -17.51 9.37
N VAL A 157 1.53 -17.02 10.25
CA VAL A 157 2.97 -16.89 9.99
C VAL A 157 3.61 -18.26 9.75
N SER A 158 3.31 -19.26 10.57
CA SER A 158 3.81 -20.63 10.39
C SER A 158 3.35 -21.23 9.05
N ARG A 159 2.10 -20.98 8.65
CA ARG A 159 1.58 -21.43 7.35
C ARG A 159 2.27 -20.73 6.20
N ALA A 160 2.48 -19.42 6.30
CA ALA A 160 3.23 -18.65 5.31
C ALA A 160 4.65 -19.21 5.13
N ILE A 161 5.37 -19.48 6.22
CA ILE A 161 6.70 -20.11 6.17
C ILE A 161 6.65 -21.45 5.43
N HIS A 162 5.70 -22.32 5.78
CA HIS A 162 5.58 -23.62 5.13
C HIS A 162 5.24 -23.51 3.64
N ASN A 163 4.36 -22.60 3.25
CA ASN A 163 3.99 -22.40 1.85
C ASN A 163 5.17 -21.86 1.02
N GLN A 164 6.06 -21.09 1.64
CA GLN A 164 7.21 -20.46 0.98
C GLN A 164 8.49 -21.33 1.03
N SER A 165 8.46 -22.50 1.69
CA SER A 165 9.63 -23.40 1.75
C SER A 165 9.81 -24.29 0.52
N GLY A 166 8.76 -24.44 -0.30
CA GLY A 166 8.72 -25.35 -1.46
C GLY A 166 8.21 -26.75 -1.14
#